data_AF-A0A5Q4GQG7-F1
#
_entry.id   AF-A0A5Q4GQG7-F1
#
_cell.length_a   1.000
_cell.length_b   1.000
_cell.length_c   1.000
_cell.angle_alpha   90.00
_cell.angle_beta   90.00
_cell.angle_gamma   90.00
#
_symmetry.space_group_name_H-M   'P 1'
#
loop_
_entity.id
_entity.type
_entity.pdbx_description
1 polymer ?
#
loop_
_entity_poly.entity_id
_entity_poly.type
_entity_poly.pdbx_seq_one_letter_code
_entity_poly.pdbx_strand_id
1 'polypeptide(L)'
;MSTIDPFQLSFETVVAASPMLGHRLENRASIRQRQDASMLEAWQESSTLPLRSAAQQDAFVVAPLDVLVSREDGRAQFHIIELNGTGIGGVSNMPKSVVTAVAASLRRVARSSWTPDSVLLLPVSGKECNESPRLNKLMHEKLIFAEAMQSGLADAGGQADIVTLAGLDNGNQTFREGASAVVIGYIKDLLDACEVGVDGRVYLHGRQVSGAVNDRFCLNLISKFKGKIDMKQFTPINGTYLAGGDKGAAYSLLDEHLVHQPSGSFPSRVNYAHATNRAELISTVLRWLRLGRRPVIKPHGTGIGHGIEFFLDRNESEASVIRRIDESLRVTEEYYAAVGGALPYTICEFIDSDVIEAPEHRLEGHKYELRIVVYRDGLSLKACPTIAKVASTRFDAEHAGRENLINNITNSSVTTKSDGTEYMLPLCCEETLRILGISNSEMDELCRVATQYVRHAIDEIPRMESRMDGGHRADWSDVPAPVRQRMVSLNAA
;
A
#
# COMPACT_ATOMS: atom_id res chain seq x y z
N MET A 1 3.61 36.90 19.63
CA MET A 1 4.83 36.43 18.95
C MET A 1 4.86 34.93 19.08
N SER A 2 4.79 34.18 17.98
CA SER A 2 4.99 32.73 18.01
C SER A 2 6.45 32.49 18.37
N THR A 3 6.72 31.99 19.57
CA THR A 3 8.06 31.53 19.95
C THR A 3 8.40 30.34 19.06
N ILE A 4 9.38 30.52 18.18
CA ILE A 4 9.93 29.42 17.38
C ILE A 4 10.54 28.44 18.38
N ASP A 5 10.05 27.20 18.40
CA ASP A 5 10.72 26.12 19.12
C ASP A 5 12.05 25.85 18.41
N PRO A 6 13.22 26.07 19.05
CA PRO A 6 14.51 25.91 18.41
C PRO A 6 14.82 24.45 18.03
N PHE A 7 14.02 23.48 18.49
CA PHE A 7 14.20 22.05 18.21
C PHE A 7 13.16 21.46 17.26
N GLN A 8 12.27 22.28 16.68
CA GLN A 8 11.35 21.84 15.62
C GLN A 8 11.84 22.29 14.25
N LEU A 9 11.93 21.35 13.32
CA LEU A 9 12.28 21.59 11.92
C LEU A 9 11.05 21.41 11.03
N SER A 10 10.90 22.27 10.02
CA SER A 10 9.87 22.06 9.02
C SER A 10 10.19 20.83 8.15
N PHE A 11 9.15 20.18 7.65
CA PHE A 11 9.27 19.08 6.71
C PHE A 11 10.12 19.47 5.48
N GLU A 12 9.91 20.67 4.96
CA GLU A 12 10.65 21.23 3.84
C GLU A 12 12.14 21.44 4.18
N THR A 13 12.45 21.83 5.41
CA THR A 13 13.85 21.96 5.88
C THR A 13 14.56 20.61 5.89
N VAL A 14 13.92 19.55 6.38
CA VAL A 14 14.49 18.19 6.38
C VAL A 14 14.80 17.72 4.96
N VAL A 15 13.87 17.93 4.02
CA VAL A 15 14.07 17.57 2.60
C VAL A 15 15.18 18.38 1.97
N ALA A 16 15.22 19.70 2.19
CA ALA A 16 16.23 20.58 1.61
C ALA A 16 17.65 20.26 2.13
N ALA A 17 17.79 19.94 3.41
CA ALA A 17 19.08 19.62 4.03
C ALA A 17 19.57 18.19 3.72
N SER A 18 18.69 17.30 3.26
CA SER A 18 18.97 15.87 3.17
C SER A 18 20.20 15.47 2.32
N PRO A 19 20.52 16.14 1.19
CA PRO A 19 21.75 15.84 0.44
C PRO A 19 23.01 16.04 1.27
N MET A 20 23.00 17.00 2.21
CA MET A 20 24.10 17.26 3.14
C MET A 20 24.17 16.23 4.28
N LEU A 21 23.05 15.53 4.53
CA LEU A 21 22.92 14.46 5.54
C LEU A 21 23.22 13.07 4.97
N GLY A 22 23.72 12.98 3.73
CA GLY A 22 24.18 11.74 3.11
C GLY A 22 23.11 10.93 2.37
N HIS A 23 21.87 11.41 2.28
CA HIS A 23 20.81 10.74 1.51
C HIS A 23 19.85 11.75 0.89
N ARG A 24 19.77 11.77 -0.45
CA ARG A 24 18.87 12.68 -1.17
C ARG A 24 17.42 12.20 -1.05
N LEU A 25 16.59 13.01 -0.42
CA LEU A 25 15.16 12.83 -0.29
C LEU A 25 14.44 13.55 -1.43
N GLU A 26 13.32 12.99 -1.83
CA GLU A 26 12.52 13.53 -2.92
C GLU A 26 11.61 14.66 -2.42
N ASN A 27 11.59 15.80 -3.11
CA ASN A 27 10.69 16.91 -2.79
C ASN A 27 9.44 16.87 -3.68
N ARG A 28 8.26 16.68 -3.07
CA ARG A 28 6.97 16.68 -3.79
C ARG A 28 6.08 17.89 -3.49
N ALA A 29 6.63 18.95 -2.90
CA ALA A 29 5.87 20.15 -2.55
C ALA A 29 5.18 20.79 -3.77
N SER A 30 5.80 20.76 -4.95
CA SER A 30 5.22 21.30 -6.19
C SER A 30 3.97 20.54 -6.63
N ILE A 31 3.93 19.22 -6.45
CA ILE A 31 2.74 18.39 -6.71
C ILE A 31 1.61 18.79 -5.75
N ARG A 32 1.92 18.88 -4.46
CA ARG A 32 0.94 19.29 -3.43
C ARG A 32 0.38 20.68 -3.66
N GLN A 33 1.21 21.64 -4.03
CA GLN A 33 0.80 23.03 -4.27
C GLN A 33 -0.10 23.18 -5.49
N ARG A 34 -0.07 22.23 -6.41
CA ARG A 34 -0.92 22.20 -7.61
C ARG A 34 -2.25 21.47 -7.40
N GLN A 35 -2.52 20.94 -6.21
CA GLN A 35 -3.82 20.36 -5.89
C GLN A 35 -4.82 21.49 -5.63
N ASP A 36 -5.89 21.54 -6.41
CA ASP A 36 -7.02 22.44 -6.23
C ASP A 36 -7.83 22.01 -4.99
N ALA A 37 -7.91 22.91 -4.01
CA ALA A 37 -8.61 22.64 -2.76
C ALA A 37 -10.13 22.53 -2.95
N SER A 38 -10.72 23.30 -3.87
CA SER A 38 -12.17 23.29 -4.12
C SER A 38 -12.63 22.00 -4.80
N MET A 39 -11.84 21.50 -5.75
CA MET A 39 -12.08 20.18 -6.37
C MET A 39 -12.00 19.07 -5.32
N LEU A 40 -10.96 19.12 -4.47
CA LEU A 40 -10.83 18.14 -3.39
C LEU A 40 -12.02 18.20 -2.43
N GLU A 41 -12.44 19.39 -2.01
CA GLU A 41 -13.58 19.55 -1.11
C GLU A 41 -14.86 18.96 -1.70
N ALA A 42 -15.14 19.21 -2.99
CA ALA A 42 -16.30 18.66 -3.68
C ALA A 42 -16.31 17.12 -3.70
N TRP A 43 -15.19 16.48 -4.06
CA TRP A 43 -15.09 15.02 -4.05
C TRP A 43 -15.05 14.43 -2.64
N GLN A 44 -14.53 15.17 -1.65
CA GLN A 44 -14.61 14.75 -0.27
C GLN A 44 -16.03 14.79 0.25
N GLU A 45 -16.81 15.81 -0.09
CA GLU A 45 -18.21 15.91 0.29
C GLU A 45 -19.01 14.72 -0.26
N SER A 46 -18.86 14.39 -1.55
CA SER A 46 -19.58 13.29 -2.19
C SER A 46 -19.12 11.90 -1.73
N SER A 47 -17.83 11.74 -1.40
CA SER A 47 -17.25 10.46 -0.99
C SER A 47 -17.23 10.25 0.53
N THR A 48 -17.72 11.21 1.33
CA THR A 48 -17.75 11.09 2.79
C THR A 48 -18.69 9.98 3.23
N LEU A 49 -18.17 9.00 3.98
CA LEU A 49 -18.97 7.93 4.58
C LEU A 49 -18.71 7.82 6.08
N PRO A 50 -19.74 7.72 6.94
CA PRO A 50 -19.53 7.52 8.36
C PRO A 50 -18.98 6.12 8.65
N LEU A 51 -18.23 6.00 9.75
CA LEU A 51 -17.94 4.70 10.34
C LEU A 51 -19.21 4.08 10.91
N ARG A 52 -19.35 2.73 10.91
CA ARG A 52 -20.51 2.06 11.54
C ARG A 52 -20.59 2.34 13.05
N SER A 53 -19.45 2.50 13.72
CA SER A 53 -19.43 2.84 15.14
C SER A 53 -18.12 3.52 15.55
N ALA A 54 -18.14 4.16 16.73
CA ALA A 54 -16.94 4.74 17.33
C ALA A 54 -15.86 3.69 17.64
N ALA A 55 -16.22 2.41 17.82
CA ALA A 55 -15.25 1.34 18.07
C ALA A 55 -14.31 1.11 16.87
N GLN A 56 -14.73 1.46 15.65
CA GLN A 56 -13.89 1.34 14.45
C GLN A 56 -12.94 2.52 14.25
N GLN A 57 -13.01 3.54 15.09
CA GLN A 57 -12.09 4.67 15.01
C GLN A 57 -10.64 4.21 15.16
N ASP A 58 -10.39 3.19 15.96
CA ASP A 58 -9.02 2.76 16.21
C ASP A 58 -8.58 1.62 15.28
N ALA A 59 -9.46 1.18 14.38
CA ALA A 59 -9.23 0.10 13.43
C ALA A 59 -8.69 0.57 12.07
N PHE A 60 -8.71 1.87 11.78
CA PHE A 60 -8.30 2.39 10.47
C PHE A 60 -7.72 3.81 10.55
N VAL A 61 -6.66 4.05 9.78
CA VAL A 61 -6.06 5.38 9.60
C VAL A 61 -6.18 5.83 8.15
N VAL A 62 -5.65 5.03 7.22
CA VAL A 62 -5.48 5.42 5.81
C VAL A 62 -5.15 4.21 4.93
N ALA A 63 -5.62 4.24 3.69
CA ALA A 63 -5.32 3.26 2.65
C ALA A 63 -5.22 3.94 1.27
N PRO A 64 -4.01 4.06 0.69
CA PRO A 64 -3.85 4.42 -0.72
C PRO A 64 -4.28 3.28 -1.65
N LEU A 65 -5.20 3.54 -2.55
CA LEU A 65 -5.58 2.61 -3.61
C LEU A 65 -4.80 2.96 -4.88
N ASP A 66 -4.22 1.94 -5.52
CA ASP A 66 -3.64 2.06 -6.85
C ASP A 66 -4.64 1.54 -7.88
N VAL A 67 -4.91 2.35 -8.90
CA VAL A 67 -6.01 2.15 -9.85
C VAL A 67 -5.49 2.24 -11.27
N LEU A 68 -5.67 1.18 -12.06
CA LEU A 68 -5.47 1.25 -13.50
C LEU A 68 -6.74 1.76 -14.16
N VAL A 69 -6.57 2.52 -15.24
CA VAL A 69 -7.67 2.99 -16.08
C VAL A 69 -7.60 2.22 -17.38
N SER A 70 -8.71 1.69 -17.88
CA SER A 70 -8.86 1.23 -19.26
C SER A 70 -10.04 1.97 -19.90
N ARG A 71 -10.18 1.90 -21.23
CA ARG A 71 -11.35 2.46 -21.92
C ARG A 71 -12.21 1.39 -22.54
N GLU A 72 -13.51 1.46 -22.29
CA GLU A 72 -14.54 0.63 -22.91
C GLU A 72 -15.63 1.57 -23.44
N ASP A 73 -15.94 1.48 -24.74
CA ASP A 73 -16.89 2.37 -25.44
C ASP A 73 -16.67 3.87 -25.17
N GLY A 74 -15.40 4.29 -25.08
CA GLY A 74 -14.98 5.67 -24.83
C GLY A 74 -15.08 6.14 -23.38
N ARG A 75 -15.58 5.31 -22.45
CA ARG A 75 -15.67 5.62 -21.02
C ARG A 75 -14.51 5.03 -20.25
N ALA A 76 -14.09 5.70 -19.18
CA ALA A 76 -13.11 5.14 -18.26
C ALA A 76 -13.72 3.98 -17.46
N GLN A 77 -13.01 2.85 -17.46
CA GLN A 77 -13.22 1.74 -16.55
C GLN A 77 -12.04 1.68 -15.58
N PHE A 78 -12.34 1.68 -14.29
CA PHE A 78 -11.37 1.71 -13.21
C PHE A 78 -11.15 0.31 -12.63
N HIS A 79 -9.88 -0.04 -12.45
CA HIS A 79 -9.47 -1.32 -11.89
C HIS A 79 -8.60 -1.08 -10.67
N ILE A 80 -9.14 -1.29 -9.47
CA ILE A 80 -8.35 -1.21 -8.24
C ILE A 80 -7.43 -2.44 -8.21
N ILE A 81 -6.13 -2.20 -8.37
CA ILE A 81 -5.13 -3.26 -8.44
C ILE A 81 -4.47 -3.55 -7.10
N GLU A 82 -4.47 -2.59 -6.18
CA GLU A 82 -3.88 -2.72 -4.84
C GLU A 82 -4.62 -1.84 -3.83
N LEU A 83 -4.92 -2.37 -2.65
CA LEU A 83 -5.18 -1.58 -1.44
C LEU A 83 -3.86 -1.49 -0.70
N ASN A 84 -3.15 -0.37 -0.82
CA ASN A 84 -1.96 -0.15 -0.01
C ASN A 84 -2.39 0.27 1.39
N GLY A 85 -1.65 -0.22 2.38
CA GLY A 85 -1.86 0.12 3.77
C GLY A 85 -1.16 1.38 4.27
N THR A 86 -0.80 1.35 5.56
CA THR A 86 -0.02 2.39 6.25
C THR A 86 1.47 2.43 5.90
N GLY A 87 1.92 1.70 4.86
CA GLY A 87 3.29 1.75 4.33
C GLY A 87 3.62 3.01 3.51
N ILE A 88 2.98 4.13 3.83
CA ILE A 88 2.58 5.20 2.91
C ILE A 88 3.76 5.89 2.24
N GLY A 89 3.87 5.79 0.92
CA GLY A 89 4.65 6.71 0.10
C GLY A 89 3.71 7.68 -0.62
N GLY A 90 4.00 8.98 -0.56
CA GLY A 90 3.24 10.03 -1.22
C GLY A 90 2.35 10.88 -0.31
N VAL A 91 2.53 10.84 1.02
CA VAL A 91 1.85 11.77 1.94
C VAL A 91 2.18 13.22 1.59
N SER A 92 3.40 13.47 1.13
CA SER A 92 3.86 14.78 0.69
C SER A 92 3.13 15.34 -0.54
N ASN A 93 2.38 14.50 -1.28
CA ASN A 93 1.53 14.91 -2.41
C ASN A 93 0.18 15.48 -1.97
N MET A 94 -0.29 15.14 -0.77
CA MET A 94 -1.63 15.46 -0.29
C MET A 94 -1.68 16.88 0.29
N PRO A 95 -2.81 17.60 0.18
CA PRO A 95 -2.98 18.87 0.87
C PRO A 95 -2.81 18.76 2.39
N LYS A 96 -2.38 19.86 3.03
CA LYS A 96 -2.07 19.91 4.46
C LYS A 96 -3.23 19.45 5.35
N SER A 97 -4.46 19.78 4.98
CA SER A 97 -5.68 19.37 5.70
C SER A 97 -5.79 17.84 5.78
N VAL A 98 -5.56 17.14 4.66
CA VAL A 98 -5.60 15.67 4.59
C VAL A 98 -4.48 15.05 5.43
N VAL A 99 -3.24 15.54 5.29
CA VAL A 99 -2.10 15.07 6.10
C VAL A 99 -2.36 15.27 7.59
N THR A 100 -2.98 16.39 7.97
CA THR A 100 -3.35 16.68 9.36
C THR A 100 -4.37 15.68 9.90
N ALA A 101 -5.41 15.35 9.12
CA ALA A 101 -6.40 14.34 9.50
C ALA A 101 -5.78 12.94 9.64
N VAL A 102 -4.87 12.55 8.73
CA VAL A 102 -4.13 11.29 8.82
C VAL A 102 -3.26 11.25 10.07
N ALA A 103 -2.49 12.31 10.34
CA ALA A 103 -1.64 12.40 11.53
C ALA A 103 -2.47 12.39 12.83
N ALA A 104 -3.60 13.10 12.87
CA ALA A 104 -4.53 13.08 14.00
C ALA A 104 -5.11 11.67 14.23
N SER A 105 -5.46 10.98 13.15
CA SER A 105 -5.93 9.59 13.20
C SER A 105 -4.85 8.67 13.77
N LEU A 106 -3.61 8.79 13.30
CA LEU A 106 -2.49 7.99 13.79
C LEU A 106 -2.16 8.26 15.27
N ARG A 107 -2.12 9.54 15.67
CA ARG A 107 -1.95 9.97 17.07
C ARG A 107 -2.98 9.32 17.97
N ARG A 108 -4.24 9.27 17.53
CA ARG A 108 -5.31 8.61 18.27
C ARG A 108 -5.07 7.11 18.43
N VAL A 109 -4.76 6.38 17.35
CA VAL A 109 -4.52 4.93 17.45
C VAL A 109 -3.32 4.65 18.35
N ALA A 110 -2.24 5.42 18.24
CA ALA A 110 -1.08 5.29 19.10
C ALA A 110 -1.43 5.52 20.59
N ARG A 111 -2.30 6.48 20.88
CA ARG A 111 -2.83 6.71 22.24
C ARG A 111 -3.64 5.51 22.74
N SER A 112 -4.51 4.94 21.91
CA SER A 112 -5.33 3.78 22.28
C SER A 112 -4.52 2.49 22.46
N SER A 113 -3.39 2.36 21.76
CA SER A 113 -2.45 1.24 21.89
C SER A 113 -1.45 1.40 23.03
N TRP A 114 -1.53 2.49 23.80
CA TRP A 114 -0.57 2.80 24.84
C TRP A 114 -0.68 1.83 26.02
N THR A 115 0.47 1.30 26.42
CA THR A 115 0.70 0.72 27.75
C THR A 115 2.02 1.26 28.32
N PRO A 116 2.23 1.27 29.65
CA PRO A 116 3.50 1.67 30.23
C PRO A 116 4.66 0.91 29.59
N ASP A 117 5.74 1.61 29.26
CA ASP A 117 6.95 1.03 28.66
C ASP A 117 6.77 0.37 27.26
N SER A 118 5.62 0.58 26.61
CA SER A 118 5.34 0.04 25.28
C SER A 118 6.24 0.60 24.17
N VAL A 119 6.53 -0.26 23.21
CA VAL A 119 7.16 0.09 21.94
C VAL A 119 6.14 0.04 20.81
N LEU A 120 6.08 1.10 20.00
CA LEU A 120 5.42 1.09 18.71
C LEU A 120 6.46 1.09 17.58
N LEU A 121 6.26 0.28 16.56
CA LEU A 121 7.19 0.20 15.43
C LEU A 121 6.71 1.06 14.26
N LEU A 122 7.66 1.75 13.63
CA LEU A 122 7.52 2.47 12.38
C LEU A 122 8.44 1.85 11.31
N PRO A 123 7.99 0.78 10.63
CA PRO A 123 8.79 0.06 9.65
C PRO A 123 8.84 0.76 8.30
N VAL A 124 10.04 0.84 7.74
CA VAL A 124 10.33 1.53 6.48
C VAL A 124 10.89 0.55 5.43
N SER A 125 10.40 0.64 4.20
CA SER A 125 10.97 -0.09 3.05
C SER A 125 12.32 0.50 2.61
N GLY A 126 13.06 -0.20 1.75
CA GLY A 126 14.27 0.33 1.09
C GLY A 126 15.59 -0.34 1.47
N LYS A 127 15.56 -1.35 2.34
CA LYS A 127 16.74 -2.18 2.69
C LYS A 127 16.40 -3.66 2.64
N GLU A 128 15.63 -4.06 1.63
CA GLU A 128 15.30 -5.45 1.37
C GLU A 128 16.56 -6.27 1.00
N CYS A 129 17.55 -5.67 0.34
CA CYS A 129 18.86 -6.28 0.07
C CYS A 129 19.98 -5.56 0.83
N ASN A 130 20.87 -6.32 1.47
CA ASN A 130 22.02 -5.78 2.19
C ASN A 130 23.16 -5.36 1.26
N GLU A 131 23.34 -6.06 0.14
CA GLU A 131 24.44 -5.80 -0.81
C GLU A 131 24.15 -4.58 -1.69
N SER A 132 22.86 -4.36 -2.01
CA SER A 132 22.41 -3.23 -2.82
C SER A 132 21.15 -2.61 -2.20
N PRO A 133 21.30 -1.89 -1.07
CA PRO A 133 20.16 -1.26 -0.41
C PRO A 133 19.62 -0.12 -1.28
N ARG A 134 18.30 -0.06 -1.38
CA ARG A 134 17.58 0.97 -2.14
C ARG A 134 16.90 1.94 -1.18
N LEU A 135 17.72 2.76 -0.53
CA LEU A 135 17.25 3.66 0.53
C LEU A 135 16.04 4.47 0.09
N ASN A 136 15.03 4.53 0.96
CA ASN A 136 13.75 5.15 0.64
C ASN A 136 13.89 6.68 0.48
N LYS A 137 13.66 7.19 -0.73
CA LYS A 137 13.69 8.64 -1.01
C LYS A 137 12.55 9.41 -0.32
N LEU A 138 11.53 8.70 0.18
CA LEU A 138 10.39 9.24 0.92
C LEU A 138 10.47 8.97 2.42
N MET A 139 11.66 8.72 2.95
CA MET A 139 11.84 8.45 4.39
C MET A 139 11.31 9.60 5.27
N HIS A 140 11.47 10.85 4.83
CA HIS A 140 10.97 12.03 5.54
C HIS A 140 9.46 12.03 5.77
N GLU A 141 8.66 11.39 4.91
CA GLU A 141 7.21 11.23 5.15
C GLU A 141 6.91 10.39 6.38
N LYS A 142 7.82 9.48 6.76
CA LYS A 142 7.69 8.65 7.97
C LYS A 142 7.94 9.45 9.24
N LEU A 143 8.67 10.57 9.18
CA LEU A 143 8.91 11.40 10.35
C LEU A 143 7.61 12.03 10.89
N ILE A 144 6.70 12.41 9.98
CA ILE A 144 5.34 12.87 10.35
C ILE A 144 4.62 11.79 11.18
N PHE A 145 4.83 10.53 10.84
CA PHE A 145 4.20 9.39 11.50
C PHE A 145 4.84 9.13 12.86
N ALA A 146 6.17 9.22 12.94
CA ALA A 146 6.90 9.09 14.19
C ALA A 146 6.42 10.13 15.21
N GLU A 147 6.33 11.40 14.81
CA GLU A 147 5.87 12.50 15.67
C GLU A 147 4.40 12.34 16.08
N ALA A 148 3.53 11.92 15.17
CA ALA A 148 2.12 11.66 15.48
C ALA A 148 1.97 10.50 16.50
N MET A 149 2.71 9.40 16.30
CA MET A 149 2.69 8.26 17.21
C MET A 149 3.27 8.62 18.58
N GLN A 150 4.41 9.32 18.62
CA GLN A 150 5.02 9.80 19.86
C GLN A 150 4.05 10.73 20.62
N SER A 151 3.43 11.68 19.93
CA SER A 151 2.42 12.57 20.51
C SER A 151 1.23 11.79 21.08
N GLY A 152 0.83 10.71 20.43
CA GLY A 152 -0.26 9.84 20.88
C GLY A 152 0.08 9.11 22.18
N LEU A 153 1.29 8.55 22.25
CA LEU A 153 1.82 7.92 23.47
C LEU A 153 1.96 8.95 24.61
N ALA A 154 2.42 10.17 24.31
CA ALA A 154 2.54 11.23 25.30
C ALA A 154 1.17 11.69 25.84
N ASP A 155 0.16 11.82 24.98
CA ASP A 155 -1.22 12.15 25.37
C ASP A 155 -1.88 11.11 26.28
N ALA A 156 -1.42 9.86 26.24
CA ALA A 156 -1.90 8.81 27.12
C ALA A 156 -1.39 8.98 28.58
N GLY A 157 -0.48 9.93 28.81
CA GLY A 157 0.05 10.27 30.14
C GLY A 157 1.48 9.77 30.40
N GLY A 158 2.15 9.21 29.38
CA GLY A 158 3.53 8.74 29.46
C GLY A 158 4.55 9.74 28.90
N GLN A 159 5.83 9.46 29.12
CA GLN A 159 6.90 10.03 28.29
C GLN A 159 7.12 9.12 27.08
N ALA A 160 7.41 9.69 25.92
CA ALA A 160 7.59 8.93 24.69
C ALA A 160 8.82 9.42 23.92
N ASP A 161 9.73 8.51 23.60
CA ASP A 161 10.95 8.80 22.84
C ASP A 161 10.81 8.31 21.39
N ILE A 162 11.48 9.01 20.46
CA ILE A 162 11.69 8.50 19.10
C ILE A 162 13.12 7.97 19.05
N VAL A 163 13.27 6.67 18.77
CA VAL A 163 14.56 6.00 18.65
C VAL A 163 14.65 5.27 17.31
N THR A 164 15.87 4.92 16.91
CA THR A 164 16.11 4.12 15.71
C THR A 164 16.60 2.73 16.08
N LEU A 165 16.23 1.70 15.31
CA LEU A 165 16.75 0.35 15.53
C LEU A 165 18.28 0.34 15.48
N ALA A 166 18.88 1.02 14.50
CA ALA A 166 20.33 1.12 14.38
C ALA A 166 20.98 1.77 15.60
N GLY A 167 20.35 2.79 16.20
CA GLY A 167 20.81 3.42 17.44
C GLY A 167 20.71 2.50 18.67
N LEU A 168 19.69 1.66 18.72
CA LEU A 168 19.57 0.64 19.77
C LEU A 168 20.64 -0.45 19.59
N ASP A 169 20.81 -0.96 18.36
CA ASP A 169 21.75 -2.05 18.05
C ASP A 169 23.21 -1.68 18.34
N ASN A 170 23.60 -0.42 18.12
CA ASN A 170 24.96 0.06 18.37
C ASN A 170 25.15 0.70 19.76
N GLY A 171 24.11 0.74 20.60
CA GLY A 171 24.15 1.30 21.95
C GLY A 171 24.22 2.83 22.03
N ASN A 172 24.12 3.56 20.91
CA ASN A 172 24.08 5.03 20.92
C ASN A 172 22.73 5.57 21.42
N GLN A 173 21.67 4.75 21.37
CA GLN A 173 20.38 5.00 21.96
C GLN A 173 20.00 3.82 22.86
N THR A 174 19.25 4.08 23.92
CA THR A 174 18.69 3.05 24.79
C THR A 174 17.23 3.38 25.08
N PHE A 175 16.45 2.38 25.45
CA PHE A 175 15.12 2.64 25.98
C PHE A 175 15.25 3.27 27.36
N ARG A 176 14.70 4.47 27.50
CA ARG A 176 14.63 5.13 28.79
C ARG A 176 13.63 4.41 29.68
N GLU A 177 14.03 4.18 30.94
CA GLU A 177 13.19 3.54 31.95
C GLU A 177 11.90 4.34 32.18
N GLY A 178 10.75 3.65 32.18
CA GLY A 178 9.43 4.26 32.36
C GLY A 178 8.86 5.02 31.15
N ALA A 179 9.62 5.16 30.06
CA ALA A 179 9.18 5.85 28.84
C ALA A 179 8.76 4.85 27.76
N SER A 180 7.66 5.13 27.06
CA SER A 180 7.31 4.44 25.82
C SER A 180 8.24 4.89 24.68
N ALA A 181 8.28 4.14 23.58
CA ALA A 181 9.11 4.50 22.44
C ALA A 181 8.42 4.25 21.10
N VAL A 182 8.70 5.12 20.12
CA VAL A 182 8.49 4.84 18.70
C VAL A 182 9.83 4.45 18.09
N VAL A 183 9.93 3.23 17.56
CA VAL A 183 11.17 2.73 16.95
C VAL A 183 11.06 2.79 15.44
N ILE A 184 11.97 3.54 14.83
CA ILE A 184 12.10 3.65 13.39
C ILE A 184 13.15 2.65 12.90
N GLY A 185 12.81 1.84 11.91
CA GLY A 185 13.76 0.86 11.35
C GLY A 185 13.34 0.36 9.98
N TYR A 186 14.27 -0.28 9.28
CA TYR A 186 13.93 -0.95 8.02
C TYR A 186 13.14 -2.23 8.29
N ILE A 187 12.17 -2.54 7.43
CA ILE A 187 11.29 -3.71 7.60
C ILE A 187 12.10 -4.99 7.81
N LYS A 188 13.12 -5.24 6.98
CA LYS A 188 13.97 -6.43 7.10
C LYS A 188 14.64 -6.50 8.47
N ASP A 189 15.33 -5.42 8.86
CA ASP A 189 16.08 -5.36 10.11
C ASP A 189 15.15 -5.48 11.33
N LEU A 190 13.98 -4.84 11.31
CA LEU A 190 12.98 -4.95 12.38
C LEU A 190 12.41 -6.37 12.48
N LEU A 191 12.10 -7.01 11.35
CA LEU A 191 11.64 -8.40 11.34
C LEU A 191 12.69 -9.33 11.94
N ASP A 192 13.97 -9.08 11.66
CA ASP A 192 15.10 -9.87 12.17
C ASP A 192 15.36 -9.64 13.67
N ALA A 193 15.14 -8.42 14.16
CA ALA A 193 15.35 -8.07 15.56
C ALA A 193 14.16 -8.36 16.50
N CYS A 194 12.95 -8.54 15.96
CA CYS A 194 11.78 -8.88 16.77
C CYS A 194 11.82 -10.34 17.24
N GLU A 195 11.33 -10.58 18.45
CA GLU A 195 11.18 -11.89 19.05
C GLU A 195 9.74 -12.10 19.53
N VAL A 196 9.30 -13.36 19.67
CA VAL A 196 7.99 -13.70 20.24
C VAL A 196 8.17 -14.57 21.47
N GLY A 197 7.65 -14.10 22.61
CA GLY A 197 7.67 -14.82 23.87
C GLY A 197 6.74 -16.04 23.88
N VAL A 198 6.86 -16.87 24.91
CA VAL A 198 5.98 -18.05 25.10
C VAL A 198 4.52 -17.67 25.33
N ASP A 199 4.27 -16.42 25.75
CA ASP A 199 2.95 -15.84 25.97
C ASP A 199 2.38 -15.16 24.71
N GLY A 200 3.08 -15.26 23.57
CA GLY A 200 2.66 -14.68 22.29
C GLY A 200 2.94 -13.18 22.15
N ARG A 201 3.53 -12.52 23.15
CA ARG A 201 3.90 -11.10 23.04
C ARG A 201 5.12 -10.92 22.14
N VAL A 202 5.12 -9.83 21.37
CA VAL A 202 6.26 -9.42 20.54
C VAL A 202 7.21 -8.57 21.38
N TYR A 203 8.51 -8.80 21.24
CA TYR A 203 9.55 -8.06 21.94
C TYR A 203 10.58 -7.50 20.96
N LEU A 204 11.13 -6.34 21.30
CA LEU A 204 12.29 -5.76 20.65
C LEU A 204 13.25 -5.26 21.74
N HIS A 205 14.49 -5.75 21.76
CA HIS A 205 15.50 -5.38 22.77
C HIS A 205 14.95 -5.48 24.21
N GLY A 206 14.25 -6.59 24.51
CA GLY A 206 13.67 -6.87 25.83
C GLY A 206 12.40 -6.08 26.20
N ARG A 207 11.91 -5.20 25.34
CA ARG A 207 10.70 -4.38 25.57
C ARG A 207 9.52 -4.88 24.74
N GLN A 208 8.33 -4.88 25.32
CA GLN A 208 7.13 -5.32 24.61
C GLN A 208 6.79 -4.34 23.47
N VAL A 209 6.59 -4.90 22.28
CA VAL A 209 6.02 -4.21 21.13
C VAL A 209 4.51 -4.34 21.17
N SER A 210 3.82 -3.21 21.35
CA SER A 210 2.35 -3.15 21.45
C SER A 210 1.67 -2.91 20.10
N GLY A 211 2.42 -2.50 19.07
CA GLY A 211 1.85 -2.32 17.75
C GLY A 211 2.84 -1.83 16.71
N ALA A 212 2.40 -1.84 15.46
CA ALA A 212 3.19 -1.37 14.33
C ALA A 212 2.30 -0.73 13.27
N VAL A 213 2.87 0.23 12.54
CA VAL A 213 2.36 0.61 11.22
C VAL A 213 3.01 -0.25 10.13
N ASN A 214 2.63 0.00 8.88
CA ASN A 214 3.07 -0.70 7.68
C ASN A 214 2.46 -2.10 7.57
N ASP A 215 1.37 -2.19 6.82
CA ASP A 215 0.56 -3.39 6.67
C ASP A 215 1.37 -4.59 6.16
N ARG A 216 2.32 -4.37 5.24
CA ARG A 216 3.28 -5.40 4.78
C ARG A 216 4.17 -5.90 5.91
N PHE A 217 4.66 -5.01 6.78
CA PHE A 217 5.45 -5.44 7.94
C PHE A 217 4.60 -6.28 8.90
N CYS A 218 3.38 -5.84 9.24
CA CYS A 218 2.49 -6.57 10.13
C CYS A 218 2.20 -7.98 9.58
N LEU A 219 1.87 -8.07 8.30
CA LEU A 219 1.64 -9.35 7.61
C LEU A 219 2.89 -10.25 7.67
N ASN A 220 4.06 -9.72 7.32
CA ASN A 220 5.31 -10.50 7.31
C ASN A 220 5.73 -10.93 8.72
N LEU A 221 5.48 -10.10 9.74
CA LEU A 221 5.75 -10.41 11.14
C LEU A 221 4.91 -11.60 11.59
N ILE A 222 3.60 -11.56 11.35
CA ILE A 222 2.67 -12.63 11.74
C ILE A 222 3.01 -13.93 10.98
N SER A 223 3.31 -13.83 9.69
CA SER A 223 3.73 -14.98 8.86
C SER A 223 5.05 -15.58 9.34
N LYS A 224 6.07 -14.75 9.65
CA LYS A 224 7.38 -15.20 10.17
C LYS A 224 7.23 -16.04 11.45
N PHE A 225 6.37 -15.59 12.36
CA PHE A 225 6.11 -16.29 13.62
C PHE A 225 4.96 -17.30 13.55
N LYS A 226 4.48 -17.65 12.34
CA LYS A 226 3.47 -18.68 12.08
C LYS A 226 2.20 -18.51 12.94
N GLY A 227 1.74 -17.27 13.10
CA GLY A 227 0.54 -16.95 13.87
C GLY A 227 0.69 -17.10 15.39
N LYS A 228 1.90 -17.23 15.93
CA LYS A 228 2.13 -17.31 17.39
C LYS A 228 1.94 -15.99 18.14
N ILE A 229 1.72 -14.90 17.43
CA ILE A 229 1.56 -13.57 18.02
C ILE A 229 0.16 -13.47 18.61
N ASP A 230 0.06 -13.08 19.88
CA ASP A 230 -1.23 -12.73 20.49
C ASP A 230 -1.69 -11.36 19.96
N MET A 231 -2.64 -11.39 19.03
CA MET A 231 -3.22 -10.19 18.43
C MET A 231 -4.01 -9.32 19.42
N LYS A 232 -4.28 -9.79 20.64
CA LYS A 232 -4.82 -8.95 21.72
C LYS A 232 -3.76 -8.10 22.40
N GLN A 233 -2.48 -8.46 22.25
CA GLN A 233 -1.33 -7.77 22.84
C GLN A 233 -0.52 -6.97 21.80
N PHE A 234 -0.79 -7.21 20.51
CA PHE A 234 -0.15 -6.53 19.39
C PHE A 234 -1.20 -5.94 18.45
N THR A 235 -1.16 -4.64 18.24
CA THR A 235 -2.11 -3.91 17.39
C THR A 235 -1.48 -3.52 16.06
N PRO A 236 -1.92 -4.10 14.93
CA PRO A 236 -1.72 -3.50 13.62
C PRO A 236 -2.49 -2.17 13.58
N ILE A 237 -1.79 -1.04 13.45
CA ILE A 237 -2.42 0.30 13.52
C ILE A 237 -3.46 0.52 12.39
N ASN A 238 -3.37 -0.27 11.33
CA ASN A 238 -4.43 -0.44 10.34
C ASN A 238 -4.95 -1.87 10.41
N GLY A 239 -6.20 -2.06 10.84
CA GLY A 239 -6.82 -3.38 10.94
C GLY A 239 -7.05 -4.02 9.56
N THR A 240 -7.04 -3.23 8.48
CA THR A 240 -7.09 -3.73 7.10
C THR A 240 -5.75 -4.28 6.60
N TYR A 241 -4.76 -4.53 7.47
CA TYR A 241 -3.40 -4.92 7.07
C TYR A 241 -3.32 -6.17 6.19
N LEU A 242 -4.27 -7.09 6.31
CA LEU A 242 -4.35 -8.29 5.48
C LEU A 242 -4.63 -7.93 4.02
N ALA A 243 -5.67 -7.14 3.76
CA ALA A 243 -5.93 -6.58 2.43
C ALA A 243 -4.80 -5.61 1.99
N GLY A 244 -4.18 -4.92 2.95
CA GLY A 244 -3.06 -4.01 2.76
C GLY A 244 -1.76 -4.67 2.28
N GLY A 245 -1.56 -5.94 2.63
CA GLY A 245 -0.34 -6.71 2.35
C GLY A 245 -0.54 -7.89 1.40
N ASP A 246 -1.78 -8.36 1.21
CA ASP A 246 -2.16 -9.45 0.30
C ASP A 246 -3.13 -8.95 -0.79
N LYS A 247 -2.68 -9.03 -2.05
CA LYS A 247 -3.44 -8.54 -3.21
C LYS A 247 -4.68 -9.36 -3.50
N GLY A 248 -4.64 -10.67 -3.28
CA GLY A 248 -5.82 -11.50 -3.50
C GLY A 248 -6.87 -11.31 -2.40
N ALA A 249 -6.45 -11.04 -1.16
CA ALA A 249 -7.39 -10.61 -0.11
C ALA A 249 -8.08 -9.29 -0.50
N ALA A 250 -7.33 -8.32 -1.04
CA ALA A 250 -7.91 -7.09 -1.56
C ALA A 250 -8.89 -7.35 -2.72
N TYR A 251 -8.54 -8.19 -3.69
CA TYR A 251 -9.45 -8.53 -4.79
C TYR A 251 -10.71 -9.26 -4.31
N SER A 252 -10.59 -10.16 -3.35
CA SER A 252 -11.72 -10.87 -2.74
C SER A 252 -12.73 -9.90 -2.13
N LEU A 253 -12.26 -8.94 -1.33
CA LEU A 253 -13.10 -7.91 -0.71
C LEU A 253 -13.69 -6.95 -1.75
N LEU A 254 -12.94 -6.63 -2.81
CA LEU A 254 -13.44 -5.77 -3.88
C LEU A 254 -14.57 -6.46 -4.65
N ASP A 255 -14.40 -7.72 -5.02
CA ASP A 255 -15.42 -8.53 -5.69
C ASP A 255 -16.67 -8.65 -4.81
N GLU A 256 -16.50 -8.94 -3.52
CA GLU A 256 -17.62 -8.95 -2.57
C GLU A 256 -18.35 -7.61 -2.53
N HIS A 257 -17.62 -6.49 -2.48
CA HIS A 257 -18.21 -5.15 -2.51
C HIS A 257 -19.00 -4.89 -3.80
N LEU A 258 -18.40 -5.12 -4.97
CA LEU A 258 -18.99 -4.82 -6.28
C LEU A 258 -20.19 -5.71 -6.60
N VAL A 259 -20.25 -6.94 -6.07
CA VAL A 259 -21.44 -7.80 -6.18
C VAL A 259 -22.63 -7.23 -5.40
N HIS A 260 -22.38 -6.55 -4.27
CA HIS A 260 -23.43 -5.92 -3.48
C HIS A 260 -23.78 -4.52 -3.97
N GLN A 261 -22.80 -3.78 -4.50
CA GLN A 261 -22.92 -2.41 -5.00
C GLN A 261 -22.23 -2.29 -6.37
N PRO A 262 -22.89 -2.75 -7.45
CA PRO A 262 -22.32 -2.63 -8.79
C PRO A 262 -22.12 -1.16 -9.19
N SER A 263 -21.04 -0.89 -9.91
CA SER A 263 -20.79 0.41 -10.57
C SER A 263 -20.51 0.16 -12.04
N GLY A 264 -21.03 1.04 -12.91
CA GLY A 264 -20.80 0.95 -14.35
C GLY A 264 -19.37 1.31 -14.77
N SER A 265 -18.61 1.96 -13.89
CA SER A 265 -17.22 2.34 -14.12
C SER A 265 -16.21 1.31 -13.60
N PHE A 266 -16.66 0.17 -13.09
CA PHE A 266 -15.79 -0.89 -12.59
C PHE A 266 -16.18 -2.24 -13.23
N PRO A 267 -15.21 -3.16 -13.42
CA PRO A 267 -15.55 -4.51 -13.84
C PRO A 267 -16.41 -5.20 -12.77
N SER A 268 -17.29 -6.11 -13.17
CA SER A 268 -18.14 -6.85 -12.22
C SER A 268 -17.36 -7.76 -11.26
N ARG A 269 -16.12 -8.11 -11.62
CA ARG A 269 -15.19 -8.93 -10.84
C ARG A 269 -13.75 -8.78 -11.34
N VAL A 270 -12.81 -9.03 -10.46
CA VAL A 270 -11.40 -9.24 -10.80
C VAL A 270 -11.18 -10.72 -11.10
N ASN A 271 -10.57 -11.02 -12.25
CA ASN A 271 -10.14 -12.39 -12.54
C ASN A 271 -8.80 -12.66 -11.85
N TYR A 272 -8.83 -13.41 -10.75
CA TYR A 272 -7.63 -13.85 -10.04
C TYR A 272 -7.73 -15.30 -9.53
N ALA A 273 -6.58 -15.86 -9.16
CA ALA A 273 -6.41 -17.15 -8.50
C ALA A 273 -5.22 -17.09 -7.53
N HIS A 274 -5.16 -18.04 -6.60
CA HIS A 274 -4.02 -18.21 -5.71
C HIS A 274 -3.24 -19.48 -6.05
N ALA A 275 -1.91 -19.42 -5.86
CA ALA A 275 -1.05 -20.59 -5.87
C ALA A 275 -0.21 -20.63 -4.60
N THR A 276 -0.36 -21.70 -3.83
CA THR A 276 0.32 -21.89 -2.54
C THR A 276 1.65 -22.63 -2.66
N ASN A 277 1.94 -23.18 -3.84
CA ASN A 277 3.20 -23.83 -4.16
C ASN A 277 3.56 -23.64 -5.64
N ARG A 278 4.82 -23.97 -5.96
CA ARG A 278 5.39 -23.87 -7.30
C ARG A 278 4.58 -24.62 -8.36
N ALA A 279 4.10 -25.83 -8.06
CA ALA A 279 3.37 -26.66 -9.03
C ALA A 279 2.00 -26.05 -9.38
N GLU A 280 1.28 -25.55 -8.39
CA GLU A 280 0.03 -24.79 -8.57
C GLU A 280 0.25 -23.52 -9.40
N LEU A 281 1.36 -22.80 -9.15
CA LEU A 281 1.69 -21.58 -9.87
C LEU A 281 1.93 -21.85 -11.35
N ILE A 282 2.79 -22.82 -11.67
CA ILE A 282 3.08 -23.23 -13.05
C ILE A 282 1.82 -23.72 -13.77
N SER A 283 1.11 -24.66 -13.16
CA SER A 283 -0.08 -25.25 -13.79
C SER A 283 -1.19 -24.22 -14.01
N THR A 284 -1.37 -23.26 -13.10
CA THR A 284 -2.36 -22.19 -13.24
C THR A 284 -2.00 -21.22 -14.35
N VAL A 285 -0.74 -20.75 -14.41
CA VAL A 285 -0.26 -19.85 -15.48
C VAL A 285 -0.41 -20.51 -16.86
N LEU A 286 0.07 -21.75 -17.02
CA LEU A 286 -0.04 -22.49 -18.27
C LEU A 286 -1.50 -22.70 -18.68
N ARG A 287 -2.38 -23.03 -17.74
CA ARG A 287 -3.82 -23.17 -18.01
C ARG A 287 -4.42 -21.86 -18.51
N TRP A 288 -4.09 -20.73 -17.89
CA TRP A 288 -4.60 -19.43 -18.28
C TRP A 288 -4.12 -19.01 -19.68
N LEU A 289 -2.85 -19.24 -20.00
CA LEU A 289 -2.31 -19.02 -21.35
C LEU A 289 -3.03 -19.87 -22.40
N ARG A 290 -3.29 -21.15 -22.13
CA ARG A 290 -4.05 -22.04 -23.03
C ARG A 290 -5.50 -21.58 -23.27
N LEU A 291 -6.08 -20.89 -22.28
CA LEU A 291 -7.42 -20.28 -22.40
C LEU A 291 -7.38 -18.90 -23.08
N GLY A 292 -6.22 -18.47 -23.59
CA GLY A 292 -6.05 -17.18 -24.26
C GLY A 292 -5.98 -15.98 -23.32
N ARG A 293 -5.81 -16.20 -22.01
CA ARG A 293 -5.64 -15.11 -21.03
C ARG A 293 -4.19 -14.65 -20.97
N ARG A 294 -3.97 -13.45 -20.43
CA ARG A 294 -2.66 -12.84 -20.19
C ARG A 294 -2.37 -12.79 -18.68
N PRO A 295 -1.82 -13.86 -18.06
CA PRO A 295 -1.60 -13.88 -16.62
C PRO A 295 -0.46 -12.97 -16.16
N VAL A 296 -0.64 -12.35 -15.00
CA VAL A 296 0.38 -11.65 -14.23
C VAL A 296 0.47 -12.32 -12.87
N ILE A 297 1.67 -12.73 -12.47
CA ILE A 297 1.89 -13.30 -11.13
C ILE A 297 2.42 -12.22 -10.20
N LYS A 298 1.95 -12.21 -8.95
CA LYS A 298 2.35 -11.24 -7.93
C LYS A 298 2.60 -11.98 -6.61
N PRO A 299 3.83 -11.94 -6.06
CA PRO A 299 4.14 -12.58 -4.80
C PRO A 299 3.46 -11.90 -3.60
N HIS A 300 3.28 -12.67 -2.53
CA HIS A 300 2.72 -12.21 -1.26
C HIS A 300 3.78 -11.47 -0.41
N GLY A 301 3.36 -10.41 0.30
CA GLY A 301 4.24 -9.75 1.29
C GLY A 301 5.49 -9.07 0.72
N THR A 302 5.62 -8.94 -0.60
CA THR A 302 6.74 -8.21 -1.25
C THR A 302 6.39 -6.75 -1.50
N GLY A 303 7.38 -5.95 -1.90
CA GLY A 303 7.15 -4.58 -2.35
C GLY A 303 8.00 -4.25 -3.55
N ILE A 304 7.90 -3.01 -4.04
CA ILE A 304 8.69 -2.44 -5.15
C ILE A 304 8.69 -3.25 -6.47
N GLY A 305 7.78 -4.22 -6.60
CA GLY A 305 7.59 -5.02 -7.81
C GLY A 305 8.46 -6.27 -7.91
N HIS A 306 9.28 -6.61 -6.92
CA HIS A 306 10.10 -7.83 -6.97
C HIS A 306 9.25 -9.09 -7.12
N GLY A 307 9.65 -9.96 -8.05
CA GLY A 307 8.97 -11.22 -8.37
C GLY A 307 7.65 -11.09 -9.15
N ILE A 308 7.20 -9.89 -9.52
CA ILE A 308 6.05 -9.74 -10.43
C ILE A 308 6.45 -10.15 -11.84
N GLU A 309 5.75 -11.08 -12.49
CA GLU A 309 6.04 -11.47 -13.88
C GLU A 309 4.79 -11.39 -14.77
N PHE A 310 5.00 -11.00 -16.04
CA PHE A 310 3.95 -10.82 -17.05
C PHE A 310 4.07 -11.88 -18.15
N PHE A 311 3.04 -12.69 -18.33
CA PHE A 311 2.98 -13.72 -19.37
C PHE A 311 1.96 -13.27 -20.42
N LEU A 312 2.45 -12.59 -21.45
CA LEU A 312 1.60 -11.93 -22.45
C LEU A 312 1.51 -12.70 -23.78
N ASP A 313 2.52 -13.50 -24.09
CA ASP A 313 2.54 -14.32 -25.30
C ASP A 313 1.83 -15.67 -25.06
N ARG A 314 0.71 -15.87 -25.74
CA ARG A 314 -0.06 -17.13 -25.69
C ARG A 314 0.74 -18.35 -26.18
N ASN A 315 1.77 -18.12 -27.00
CA ASN A 315 2.63 -19.14 -27.57
C ASN A 315 3.92 -19.33 -26.76
N GLU A 316 4.06 -18.66 -25.61
CA GLU A 316 5.24 -18.82 -24.75
C GLU A 316 5.41 -20.30 -24.37
N SER A 317 6.61 -20.83 -24.60
CA SER A 317 6.89 -22.25 -24.33
C SER A 317 6.80 -22.56 -22.84
N GLU A 318 6.35 -23.78 -22.50
CA GLU A 318 6.27 -24.24 -21.12
C GLU A 318 7.61 -24.11 -20.37
N ALA A 319 8.72 -24.43 -21.03
CA ALA A 319 10.06 -24.27 -20.47
C ALA A 319 10.40 -22.81 -20.13
N SER A 320 9.96 -21.85 -20.95
CA SER A 320 10.13 -20.42 -20.67
C SER A 320 9.32 -19.98 -19.46
N VAL A 321 8.04 -20.39 -19.40
CA VAL A 321 7.15 -20.10 -18.28
C VAL A 321 7.73 -20.61 -16.97
N ILE A 322 8.17 -21.88 -16.94
CA ILE A 322 8.79 -22.50 -15.76
C ILE A 322 10.02 -21.71 -15.31
N ARG A 323 10.93 -21.39 -16.24
CA ARG A 323 12.17 -20.66 -15.93
C ARG A 323 11.88 -19.30 -15.27
N ARG A 324 10.93 -18.54 -15.79
CA ARG A 324 10.57 -17.21 -15.26
C ARG A 324 9.91 -17.30 -13.89
N ILE A 325 9.08 -18.31 -13.67
CA ILE A 325 8.50 -18.59 -12.35
C ILE A 325 9.61 -18.93 -11.34
N ASP A 326 10.56 -19.79 -11.71
CA ASP A 326 11.68 -20.17 -10.86
C ASP A 326 12.58 -18.97 -10.52
N GLU A 327 12.83 -18.10 -11.50
CA GLU A 327 13.55 -16.85 -11.28
C GLU A 327 12.82 -15.91 -10.32
N SER A 328 11.50 -15.76 -10.48
CA SER A 328 10.68 -14.97 -9.55
C SER A 328 10.75 -15.52 -8.11
N LEU A 329 10.63 -16.85 -7.94
CA LEU A 329 10.74 -17.49 -6.62
C LEU A 329 12.12 -17.24 -6.00
N ARG A 330 13.20 -17.43 -6.77
CA ARG A 330 14.58 -17.19 -6.32
C ARG A 330 14.81 -15.73 -5.89
N VAL A 331 14.37 -14.77 -6.71
CA VAL A 331 14.49 -13.34 -6.39
C VAL A 331 13.75 -13.00 -5.11
N THR A 332 12.54 -13.53 -4.92
CA THR A 332 11.78 -13.23 -3.68
C THR A 332 12.38 -13.89 -2.45
N GLU A 333 12.96 -15.10 -2.58
CA GLU A 333 13.70 -15.75 -1.50
C GLU A 333 14.94 -14.93 -1.09
N GLU A 334 15.72 -14.46 -2.07
CA GLU A 334 16.94 -13.68 -1.84
C GLU A 334 16.65 -12.33 -1.15
N TYR A 335 15.66 -11.58 -1.65
CA TYR A 335 15.37 -10.23 -1.17
C TYR A 335 14.52 -10.17 0.11
N TYR A 336 13.82 -11.24 0.47
CA TYR A 336 12.89 -11.24 1.60
C TYR A 336 13.15 -12.37 2.61
N ALA A 337 14.18 -13.20 2.40
CA ALA A 337 14.43 -14.41 3.18
C ALA A 337 13.21 -15.35 3.25
N ALA A 338 12.38 -15.33 2.21
CA ALA A 338 11.18 -16.14 2.11
C ALA A 338 11.56 -17.52 1.55
N VAL A 339 11.84 -18.48 2.44
CA VAL A 339 12.28 -19.84 2.05
C VAL A 339 11.29 -20.48 1.07
N GLY A 340 11.77 -20.84 -0.13
CA GLY A 340 10.94 -21.39 -1.21
C GLY A 340 10.15 -20.35 -2.01
N GLY A 341 10.47 -19.07 -1.84
CA GLY A 341 9.82 -17.92 -2.48
C GLY A 341 8.67 -17.32 -1.66
N ALA A 342 8.24 -16.13 -2.05
CA ALA A 342 7.18 -15.37 -1.37
C ALA A 342 5.76 -15.87 -1.71
N LEU A 343 5.51 -17.15 -1.41
CA LEU A 343 4.21 -17.81 -1.53
C LEU A 343 3.26 -17.39 -0.38
N PRO A 344 1.94 -17.40 -0.60
CA PRO A 344 1.25 -17.72 -1.86
C PRO A 344 1.44 -16.64 -2.93
N TYR A 345 1.33 -16.99 -4.20
CA TYR A 345 1.26 -16.00 -5.29
C TYR A 345 -0.19 -15.72 -5.65
N THR A 346 -0.48 -14.47 -5.97
CA THR A 346 -1.71 -14.07 -6.67
C THR A 346 -1.43 -14.10 -8.17
N ILE A 347 -2.24 -14.85 -8.93
CA ILE A 347 -2.26 -14.81 -10.39
C ILE A 347 -3.48 -13.98 -10.80
N CYS A 348 -3.29 -12.86 -11.47
CA CYS A 348 -4.39 -12.02 -11.96
C CYS A 348 -4.29 -11.78 -13.46
N GLU A 349 -5.38 -11.35 -14.08
CA GLU A 349 -5.38 -10.99 -15.49
C GLU A 349 -4.65 -9.65 -15.72
N PHE A 350 -3.89 -9.58 -16.81
CA PHE A 350 -3.25 -8.34 -17.24
C PHE A 350 -4.33 -7.35 -17.68
N ILE A 351 -4.31 -6.18 -17.05
CA ILE A 351 -5.17 -5.05 -17.40
C ILE A 351 -4.36 -4.13 -18.29
N ASP A 352 -4.86 -3.93 -19.49
CA ASP A 352 -4.24 -3.07 -20.48
C ASP A 352 -4.60 -1.61 -20.17
N SER A 353 -3.78 -0.97 -19.35
CA SER A 353 -4.07 0.41 -18.91
C SER A 353 -4.00 1.42 -20.07
N ASP A 354 -4.78 2.47 -19.98
CA ASP A 354 -4.83 3.56 -20.94
C ASP A 354 -3.48 4.30 -21.04
N VAL A 355 -3.32 5.02 -22.15
CA VAL A 355 -2.17 5.89 -22.40
C VAL A 355 -2.59 7.34 -22.44
N ILE A 356 -1.66 8.25 -22.21
CA ILE A 356 -1.92 9.69 -22.36
C ILE A 356 -1.98 10.02 -23.86
N GLU A 357 -3.15 10.39 -24.37
CA GLU A 357 -3.35 10.72 -25.79
C GLU A 357 -3.15 12.21 -26.14
N ALA A 358 -2.74 13.04 -25.18
CA ALA A 358 -2.59 14.49 -25.37
C ALA A 358 -1.36 14.85 -26.24
N PRO A 359 -1.50 15.22 -27.54
CA PRO A 359 -0.37 15.26 -28.49
C PRO A 359 0.75 16.26 -28.15
N GLU A 360 0.40 17.33 -27.46
CA GLU A 360 1.34 18.39 -27.07
C GLU A 360 1.94 18.17 -25.68
N HIS A 361 1.50 17.13 -24.96
CA HIS A 361 1.97 16.85 -23.63
C HIS A 361 3.22 15.96 -23.69
N ARG A 362 4.27 16.29 -22.93
CA ARG A 362 5.55 15.55 -22.93
C ARG A 362 5.46 14.07 -22.51
N LEU A 363 4.33 13.65 -21.95
CA LEU A 363 4.07 12.27 -21.53
C LEU A 363 3.11 11.54 -22.49
N GLU A 364 2.89 12.07 -23.69
CA GLU A 364 2.08 11.42 -24.73
C GLU A 364 2.56 9.99 -25.05
N GLY A 365 1.62 9.06 -25.09
CA GLY A 365 1.86 7.63 -25.31
C GLY A 365 2.38 6.88 -24.08
N HIS A 366 2.46 7.50 -22.90
CA HIS A 366 2.84 6.80 -21.68
C HIS A 366 1.62 6.21 -20.97
N LYS A 367 1.75 4.97 -20.45
CA LYS A 367 0.75 4.36 -19.55
C LYS A 367 0.75 5.07 -18.20
N TYR A 368 -0.41 5.10 -17.55
CA TYR A 368 -0.56 5.71 -16.23
C TYR A 368 -1.45 4.89 -15.30
N GLU A 369 -1.29 5.14 -14.00
CA GLU A 369 -2.15 4.62 -12.94
C GLU A 369 -2.51 5.76 -11.98
N LEU A 370 -3.70 5.72 -11.40
CA LEU A 370 -4.17 6.72 -10.44
C LEU A 370 -3.90 6.24 -9.02
N ARG A 371 -3.66 7.18 -8.10
CA ARG A 371 -3.58 6.92 -6.67
C ARG A 371 -4.66 7.68 -5.91
N ILE A 372 -5.61 6.94 -5.35
CA ILE A 372 -6.72 7.48 -4.55
C ILE A 372 -6.49 7.12 -3.09
N VAL A 373 -6.28 8.11 -2.22
CA VAL A 373 -6.07 7.87 -0.80
C VAL A 373 -7.39 7.96 -0.06
N VAL A 374 -7.84 6.86 0.52
CA VAL A 374 -8.95 6.88 1.48
C VAL A 374 -8.38 7.02 2.88
N TYR A 375 -8.88 7.97 3.66
CA TYR A 375 -8.38 8.25 5.00
C TYR A 375 -9.51 8.53 5.97
N ARG A 376 -9.22 8.36 7.27
CA ARG A 376 -10.15 8.70 8.33
C ARG A 376 -10.00 10.17 8.74
N ASP A 377 -11.15 10.83 8.84
CA ASP A 377 -11.31 12.15 9.43
C ASP A 377 -12.40 12.08 10.50
N GLY A 378 -11.98 12.00 11.76
CA GLY A 378 -12.89 11.85 12.90
C GLY A 378 -13.68 10.54 12.89
N LEU A 379 -14.99 10.64 12.62
CA LEU A 379 -15.93 9.52 12.52
C LEU A 379 -16.30 9.17 11.08
N SER A 380 -15.61 9.75 10.10
CA SER A 380 -15.89 9.53 8.69
C SER A 380 -14.64 9.09 7.92
N LEU A 381 -14.89 8.47 6.78
CA LEU A 381 -13.92 8.16 5.74
C LEU A 381 -14.12 9.14 4.59
N LYS A 382 -13.02 9.56 3.97
CA LYS A 382 -13.00 10.48 2.82
C LYS A 382 -11.95 10.01 1.80
N ALA A 383 -12.19 10.26 0.52
CA ALA A 383 -11.19 10.04 -0.52
C ALA A 383 -10.41 11.33 -0.86
N CYS A 384 -9.16 11.16 -1.26
CA CYS A 384 -8.30 12.20 -1.81
C CYS A 384 -7.58 11.62 -3.04
N PRO A 385 -7.98 11.98 -4.26
CA PRO A 385 -7.22 11.61 -5.45
C PRO A 385 -5.92 12.41 -5.48
N THR A 386 -4.79 11.72 -5.37
CA THR A 386 -3.49 12.37 -5.13
C THR A 386 -2.73 12.60 -6.43
N ILE A 387 -2.34 11.54 -7.13
CA ILE A 387 -1.48 11.63 -8.31
C ILE A 387 -1.87 10.58 -9.36
N ALA A 388 -1.68 10.90 -10.62
CA ALA A 388 -1.39 9.93 -11.65
C ALA A 388 0.11 9.63 -11.63
N LYS A 389 0.46 8.35 -11.51
CA LYS A 389 1.81 7.82 -11.66
C LYS A 389 1.96 7.39 -13.12
N VAL A 390 2.91 7.99 -13.83
CA VAL A 390 3.10 7.77 -15.26
C VAL A 390 4.34 6.91 -15.49
N ALA A 391 4.29 5.95 -16.42
CA ALA A 391 5.46 5.18 -16.83
C ALA A 391 6.59 6.11 -17.26
N SER A 392 7.85 5.76 -16.98
CA SER A 392 8.99 6.53 -17.47
C SER A 392 9.25 6.39 -18.96
N THR A 393 8.80 5.28 -19.55
CA THR A 393 9.00 4.94 -20.95
C THR A 393 7.66 4.95 -21.66
N ARG A 394 7.65 5.48 -22.89
CA ARG A 394 6.49 5.41 -23.78
C ARG A 394 6.09 3.95 -23.99
N PHE A 395 4.79 3.70 -24.09
CA PHE A 395 4.28 2.36 -24.36
C PHE A 395 4.62 1.94 -25.79
N ASP A 396 5.13 0.72 -25.90
CA ASP A 396 5.36 0.03 -27.17
C ASP A 396 4.70 -1.36 -27.07
N ALA A 397 3.70 -1.60 -27.91
CA ALA A 397 2.95 -2.85 -27.93
C ALA A 397 3.79 -4.04 -28.43
N GLU A 398 4.80 -3.79 -29.28
CA GLU A 398 5.68 -4.83 -29.81
C GLU A 398 6.76 -5.23 -28.80
N HIS A 399 7.14 -4.29 -27.92
CA HIS A 399 8.17 -4.47 -26.89
C HIS A 399 7.61 -4.13 -25.49
N ALA A 400 6.49 -4.76 -25.13
CA ALA A 400 5.88 -4.57 -23.82
C ALA A 400 6.77 -5.18 -22.72
N GLY A 401 7.28 -4.34 -21.82
CA GLY A 401 8.25 -4.67 -20.78
C GLY A 401 7.88 -4.06 -19.43
N ARG A 402 8.64 -4.38 -18.37
CA ARG A 402 8.32 -3.89 -17.01
C ARG A 402 8.36 -2.36 -16.93
N GLU A 403 9.24 -1.74 -17.69
CA GLU A 403 9.51 -0.29 -17.75
C GLU A 403 8.39 0.53 -18.39
N ASN A 404 7.56 -0.08 -19.25
CA ASN A 404 6.40 0.58 -19.84
C ASN A 404 5.06 0.02 -19.33
N LEU A 405 5.06 -1.09 -18.57
CA LEU A 405 3.86 -1.67 -17.95
C LEU A 405 3.72 -1.40 -16.44
N ILE A 406 4.82 -1.15 -15.71
CA ILE A 406 4.79 -0.87 -14.27
C ILE A 406 5.06 0.62 -14.03
N ASN A 407 4.04 1.32 -13.56
CA ASN A 407 4.08 2.77 -13.30
C ASN A 407 4.72 3.13 -11.92
N ASN A 408 5.66 2.30 -11.45
CA ASN A 408 6.33 2.53 -10.18
C ASN A 408 7.35 3.67 -10.30
N ILE A 409 6.96 4.85 -9.85
CA ILE A 409 7.77 6.08 -9.88
C ILE A 409 9.16 5.89 -9.24
N THR A 410 9.24 5.09 -8.18
CA THR A 410 10.53 4.81 -7.56
C THR A 410 11.42 4.05 -8.54
N ASN A 411 10.88 3.08 -9.30
CA ASN A 411 11.63 2.29 -10.29
C ASN A 411 12.08 3.16 -11.46
N SER A 412 11.18 3.98 -11.98
CA SER A 412 11.47 5.00 -12.97
C SER A 412 12.65 5.90 -12.55
N SER A 413 12.62 6.46 -11.34
CA SER A 413 13.69 7.35 -10.85
C SER A 413 15.07 6.69 -10.71
N VAL A 414 15.13 5.35 -10.55
CA VAL A 414 16.40 4.61 -10.47
C VAL A 414 16.96 4.39 -11.87
N THR A 415 16.10 3.99 -12.80
CA THR A 415 16.50 3.71 -14.20
C THR A 415 16.85 4.99 -14.96
N THR A 416 16.08 6.07 -14.81
CA THR A 416 16.27 7.32 -15.56
C THR A 416 17.25 8.29 -14.92
N LYS A 417 17.65 8.05 -13.66
CA LYS A 417 18.40 9.00 -12.81
C LYS A 417 17.75 10.39 -12.70
N SER A 418 16.47 10.53 -13.01
CA SER A 418 15.71 11.77 -12.85
C SER A 418 14.85 11.74 -11.58
N ASP A 419 14.36 12.91 -11.16
CA ASP A 419 13.45 13.00 -10.02
C ASP A 419 12.09 12.43 -10.41
N GLY A 420 11.55 11.55 -9.57
CA GLY A 420 10.29 10.85 -9.84
C GLY A 420 9.09 11.79 -10.05
N THR A 421 9.17 13.02 -9.56
CA THR A 421 8.15 14.07 -9.74
C THR A 421 7.91 14.45 -11.19
N GLU A 422 8.88 14.21 -12.10
CA GLU A 422 8.69 14.39 -13.54
C GLU A 422 7.67 13.40 -14.13
N TYR A 423 7.34 12.31 -13.43
CA TYR A 423 6.38 11.33 -13.91
C TYR A 423 5.14 11.26 -13.00
N MET A 424 4.84 12.39 -12.34
CA MET A 424 3.66 12.56 -11.51
C MET A 424 2.83 13.74 -11.98
N LEU A 425 1.52 13.52 -12.09
CA LEU A 425 0.55 14.58 -12.35
C LEU A 425 -0.44 14.65 -11.16
N PRO A 426 -0.73 15.83 -10.59
CA PRO A 426 -1.69 15.97 -9.49
C PRO A 426 -3.12 15.72 -9.98
N LEU A 427 -3.93 14.97 -9.22
CA LEU A 427 -5.28 14.61 -9.67
C LEU A 427 -6.37 15.63 -9.31
N CYS A 428 -6.20 16.43 -8.26
CA CYS A 428 -7.05 17.60 -8.02
C CYS A 428 -6.61 18.74 -8.93
N CYS A 429 -6.67 18.55 -10.25
CA CYS A 429 -6.21 19.52 -11.23
C CYS A 429 -6.95 19.29 -12.55
N GLU A 430 -7.79 20.25 -12.97
CA GLU A 430 -8.59 20.15 -14.20
C GLU A 430 -7.73 19.89 -15.44
N GLU A 431 -6.57 20.54 -15.54
CA GLU A 431 -5.64 20.32 -16.65
C GLU A 431 -5.17 18.87 -16.71
N THR A 432 -4.84 18.28 -15.55
CA THR A 432 -4.42 16.88 -15.48
C THR A 432 -5.55 15.95 -15.89
N LEU A 433 -6.76 16.16 -15.37
CA LEU A 433 -7.94 15.37 -15.75
C LEU A 433 -8.20 15.43 -17.26
N ARG A 434 -8.09 16.62 -17.86
CA ARG A 434 -8.20 16.81 -19.31
C ARG A 434 -7.12 16.05 -20.08
N ILE A 435 -5.87 16.08 -19.62
CA ILE A 435 -4.75 15.34 -20.24
C ILE A 435 -4.98 13.83 -20.20
N LEU A 436 -5.53 13.33 -19.08
CA LEU A 436 -5.86 11.91 -18.91
C LEU A 436 -7.17 11.51 -19.59
N GLY A 437 -7.96 12.48 -20.08
CA GLY A 437 -9.28 12.26 -20.62
C GLY A 437 -10.27 11.69 -19.59
N ILE A 438 -10.13 12.06 -18.33
CA ILE A 438 -11.01 11.64 -17.22
C ILE A 438 -11.89 12.84 -16.87
N SER A 439 -13.20 12.64 -16.86
CA SER A 439 -14.15 13.67 -16.46
C SER A 439 -14.21 13.84 -14.93
N ASN A 440 -14.65 15.01 -14.48
CA ASN A 440 -14.93 15.26 -13.06
C ASN A 440 -15.94 14.27 -12.47
N SER A 441 -16.95 13.85 -13.25
CA SER A 441 -17.94 12.86 -12.81
C SER A 441 -17.37 11.45 -12.65
N GLU A 442 -16.47 11.04 -13.55
CA GLU A 442 -15.78 9.75 -13.42
C GLU A 442 -14.84 9.74 -12.20
N MET A 443 -14.14 10.84 -11.94
CA MET A 443 -13.29 10.97 -10.74
C MET A 443 -14.13 10.98 -9.44
N ASP A 444 -15.29 11.63 -9.46
CA ASP A 444 -16.24 11.62 -8.33
C ASP A 444 -16.73 10.21 -8.02
N GLU A 445 -17.16 9.46 -9.05
CA GLU A 445 -17.59 8.08 -8.91
C GLU A 445 -16.47 7.18 -8.39
N LEU A 446 -15.24 7.32 -8.93
CA LEU A 446 -14.07 6.61 -8.43
C LEU A 446 -13.80 6.90 -6.95
N CYS A 447 -13.86 8.16 -6.52
CA CYS A 447 -13.67 8.53 -5.12
C CYS A 447 -14.73 7.92 -4.21
N ARG A 448 -16.00 7.92 -4.64
CA ARG A 448 -17.10 7.29 -3.90
C ARG A 448 -16.92 5.78 -3.77
N VAL A 449 -16.68 5.08 -4.87
CA VAL A 449 -16.49 3.62 -4.86
C VAL A 449 -15.25 3.24 -4.05
N ALA A 450 -14.16 4.01 -4.16
CA ALA A 450 -12.97 3.83 -3.33
C ALA A 450 -13.30 3.89 -1.82
N THR A 451 -14.03 4.92 -1.37
CA THR A 451 -14.41 5.03 0.04
C THR A 451 -15.37 3.91 0.45
N GLN A 452 -16.33 3.53 -0.39
CA GLN A 452 -17.27 2.44 -0.12
C GLN A 452 -16.55 1.08 0.00
N TYR A 453 -15.59 0.81 -0.87
CA TYR A 453 -14.76 -0.39 -0.83
C TYR A 453 -13.93 -0.44 0.46
N VAL A 454 -13.23 0.65 0.82
CA VAL A 454 -12.44 0.69 2.06
C VAL A 454 -13.34 0.59 3.30
N ARG A 455 -14.53 1.19 3.26
CA ARG A 455 -15.56 1.01 4.30
C ARG A 455 -15.94 -0.46 4.45
N HIS A 456 -16.16 -1.17 3.35
CA HIS A 456 -16.40 -2.61 3.35
C HIS A 456 -15.21 -3.38 3.92
N ALA A 457 -13.98 -3.09 3.51
CA ALA A 457 -12.78 -3.75 4.04
C ALA A 457 -12.63 -3.58 5.57
N ILE A 458 -12.95 -2.39 6.11
CA ILE A 458 -12.97 -2.13 7.56
C ILE A 458 -14.05 -2.98 8.26
N ASP A 459 -15.19 -3.17 7.61
CA ASP A 459 -16.29 -3.97 8.14
C ASP A 459 -15.99 -5.47 8.19
N GLU A 460 -15.10 -5.92 7.33
CA GLU A 460 -14.69 -7.31 7.22
C GLU A 460 -13.47 -7.65 8.11
N ILE A 461 -12.91 -6.70 8.86
CA ILE A 461 -11.77 -6.93 9.77
C ILE A 461 -12.00 -8.17 10.68
N PRO A 462 -13.14 -8.31 11.40
CA PRO A 462 -13.35 -9.47 12.26
C PRO A 462 -13.33 -10.80 11.50
N ARG A 463 -13.84 -10.82 10.26
CA ARG A 463 -13.79 -12.03 9.42
C ARG A 463 -12.36 -12.31 8.96
N MET A 464 -11.62 -11.29 8.57
CA MET A 464 -10.24 -11.45 8.14
C MET A 464 -9.35 -12.01 9.28
N GLU A 465 -9.52 -11.51 10.50
CA GLU A 465 -8.83 -12.03 11.70
C GLU A 465 -9.20 -13.49 11.97
N SER A 466 -10.49 -13.85 11.90
CA SER A 466 -10.94 -15.23 12.14
C SER A 466 -10.34 -16.24 11.15
N ARG A 467 -10.08 -15.84 9.89
CA ARG A 467 -9.45 -16.69 8.87
C ARG A 467 -7.99 -16.98 9.18
N MET A 468 -7.29 -16.07 9.87
CA MET A 468 -5.90 -16.25 10.27
C MET A 468 -5.75 -17.21 11.46
N ASP A 469 -6.65 -17.12 12.44
CA ASP A 469 -6.63 -17.96 13.64
C ASP A 469 -6.92 -19.45 13.34
N GLY A 470 -7.68 -19.72 12.26
CA GLY A 470 -8.12 -21.08 11.90
C GLY A 470 -7.04 -22.00 11.31
N GLY A 471 -5.79 -21.55 11.14
CA GLY A 471 -4.70 -22.36 10.59
C GLY A 471 -4.88 -22.78 9.11
N HIS A 472 -5.98 -22.39 8.47
CA HIS A 472 -6.17 -22.56 7.04
C HIS A 472 -5.26 -21.58 6.30
N ARG A 473 -4.38 -22.13 5.46
CA ARG A 473 -3.64 -21.33 4.48
C ARG A 473 -4.65 -20.47 3.73
N ALA A 474 -4.39 -19.18 3.71
CA ALA A 474 -5.23 -18.10 3.22
C ALA A 474 -5.64 -18.28 1.75
N ASP A 475 -6.56 -19.20 1.45
CA ASP A 475 -7.25 -19.24 0.17
C ASP A 475 -8.37 -18.20 0.19
N TRP A 476 -8.04 -17.00 -0.30
CA TRP A 476 -9.00 -15.92 -0.48
C TRP A 476 -9.85 -16.07 -1.74
N SER A 477 -9.60 -17.08 -2.58
CA SER A 477 -10.38 -17.30 -3.81
C SER A 477 -11.79 -17.84 -3.54
N ASP A 478 -12.02 -18.42 -2.36
CA ASP A 478 -13.34 -18.85 -1.92
C ASP A 478 -14.14 -17.65 -1.38
N VAL A 479 -14.77 -16.95 -2.33
CA VAL A 479 -15.81 -15.95 -2.06
C VAL A 479 -17.00 -16.64 -1.36
N PRO A 480 -17.62 -16.04 -0.31
CA PRO A 480 -18.72 -16.65 0.42
C PRO A 480 -19.83 -17.18 -0.50
N ALA A 481 -20.39 -18.36 -0.19
CA ALA A 481 -21.38 -19.03 -1.04
C ALA A 481 -22.56 -18.14 -1.51
N PRO A 482 -23.14 -17.25 -0.67
CA PRO A 482 -24.19 -16.34 -1.11
C PRO A 482 -23.72 -15.34 -2.18
N VAL A 483 -22.48 -14.86 -2.06
CA VAL A 483 -21.87 -13.95 -3.04
C VAL A 483 -21.59 -14.71 -4.34
N ARG A 484 -21.07 -15.95 -4.24
CA ARG A 484 -20.85 -16.82 -5.40
C ARG A 484 -22.13 -17.08 -6.19
N GLN A 485 -23.24 -17.36 -5.51
CA GLN A 485 -24.56 -17.54 -6.17
C GLN A 485 -24.99 -16.27 -6.91
N ARG A 486 -24.79 -15.10 -6.29
CA ARG A 486 -25.14 -13.81 -6.91
C ARG A 486 -24.22 -13.47 -8.09
N MET A 487 -22.93 -13.78 -8.02
CA MET A 487 -21.99 -13.63 -9.14
C MET A 487 -22.39 -14.47 -10.36
N VAL A 488 -22.86 -15.70 -10.17
CA VAL A 488 -23.36 -16.54 -11.27
C VAL A 488 -24.58 -15.89 -11.94
N SER A 489 -25.48 -15.30 -11.16
CA SER A 489 -26.66 -14.61 -11.71
C SER A 489 -26.31 -13.33 -12.49
N LEU A 490 -25.29 -12.58 -12.07
CA LEU A 490 -24.84 -11.35 -12.74
C LEU A 490 -24.10 -11.62 -14.05
N ASN A 491 -23.37 -12.74 -14.17
CA ASN A 491 -22.67 -13.11 -15.41
C ASN A 491 -23.58 -13.83 -16.43
N ALA A 492 -24.80 -14.19 -16.05
CA ALA A 492 -25.78 -14.83 -16.92
C ALA A 492 -26.81 -13.86 -17.52
N ALA A 493 -26.82 -12.61 -17.04
CA ALA A 493 -27.60 -11.49 -17.56
C ALA A 493 -26.70 -10.61 -18.44
#